data_AF-A0A3E0G3R7-F1
#
_entry.id   AF-A0A3E0G3R7-F1
#
_cell.length_a   1.000
_cell.length_b   1.000
_cell.length_c   1.000
_cell.angle_alpha   90.00
_cell.angle_beta   90.00
_cell.angle_gamma   90.00
#
_symmetry.space_group_name_H-M   'P 1'
#
loop_
_entity.id
_entity.type
_entity.pdbx_description
1 polymer ?
#
loop_
_entity_poly.entity_id
_entity_poly.type
_entity_poly.pdbx_seq_one_letter_code
_entity_poly.pdbx_strand_id
1 'polypeptide(L)'
;MSAAKTAADKLKEKAERLRRQQAEQASGQEQQQRPLAAAPDVHTKPIRSTVDLSPDQHAKLKAWCGNVAVEIGRSRVTTQDVMRTLVGRLLDDPGLAQNVIRDLRQLG
;
A
#
# COMPACT_ATOMS: atom_id res chain seq x y z
N MET A 1 -34.66 27.78 -60.70
CA MET A 1 -35.50 27.59 -59.49
C MET A 1 -34.63 26.94 -58.41
N SER A 2 -34.19 27.70 -57.41
CA SER A 2 -33.39 27.18 -56.30
C SER A 2 -33.85 27.91 -55.03
N ALA A 3 -34.60 27.22 -54.17
CA ALA A 3 -35.11 27.78 -52.92
C ALA A 3 -33.95 27.88 -51.92
N ALA A 4 -33.52 29.11 -51.63
CA ALA A 4 -32.51 29.38 -50.61
C ALA A 4 -33.05 28.97 -49.24
N LYS A 5 -32.43 27.97 -48.61
CA LYS A 5 -32.79 27.50 -47.26
C LYS A 5 -32.76 28.66 -46.27
N THR A 6 -33.92 28.94 -45.68
CA THR A 6 -34.17 30.06 -44.75
C THR A 6 -33.37 29.88 -43.46
N ALA A 7 -33.11 31.00 -42.75
CA ALA A 7 -32.39 31.02 -41.48
C ALA A 7 -32.93 30.02 -40.42
N ALA A 8 -34.22 29.67 -40.50
CA ALA A 8 -34.87 28.67 -39.64
C ALA A 8 -34.34 27.23 -39.86
N ASP A 9 -34.02 26.85 -41.10
CA ASP A 9 -33.46 25.52 -41.41
C ASP A 9 -32.03 25.38 -40.87
N LYS A 10 -31.24 26.47 -40.93
CA LYS A 10 -29.86 26.50 -40.41
C LYS A 10 -29.82 26.33 -38.89
N LEU A 11 -30.81 26.85 -38.17
CA LEU A 11 -30.92 26.71 -36.72
C LEU A 11 -31.31 25.28 -36.32
N LYS A 12 -32.26 24.65 -37.02
CA LYS A 12 -32.59 23.23 -36.80
C LYS A 12 -31.40 22.32 -37.07
N GLU A 13 -30.68 22.55 -38.17
CA GLU A 13 -29.50 21.75 -38.52
C GLU A 13 -28.37 21.91 -37.49
N LYS A 14 -28.15 23.13 -36.98
CA LYS A 14 -27.17 23.38 -35.91
C LYS A 14 -27.57 22.73 -34.59
N ALA A 15 -28.87 22.74 -34.25
CA ALA A 15 -29.40 22.10 -33.05
C ALA A 15 -29.27 20.56 -33.11
N GLU A 16 -29.51 19.95 -34.26
CA GLU A 16 -29.32 18.50 -34.45
C GLU A 16 -27.85 18.10 -34.40
N ARG A 17 -26.95 18.90 -34.99
CA ARG A 17 -25.50 18.67 -34.88
C ARG A 17 -25.02 18.73 -33.44
N LEU A 18 -25.53 19.69 -32.65
CA LEU A 18 -25.20 19.77 -31.22
C LEU A 18 -25.72 18.57 -30.43
N ARG A 19 -26.95 18.10 -30.71
CA ARG A 19 -27.50 16.90 -30.05
C ARG A 19 -26.71 15.64 -30.37
N ARG A 20 -26.28 15.47 -31.63
CA ARG A 20 -25.45 14.33 -32.04
C ARG A 20 -24.07 14.37 -31.37
N GLN A 21 -23.43 15.54 -31.34
CA GLN A 21 -22.16 15.72 -30.63
C GLN A 21 -22.30 15.46 -29.12
N GLN A 22 -23.40 15.88 -28.48
CA GLN A 22 -23.64 15.60 -27.07
C GLN A 22 -23.87 14.11 -26.81
N ALA A 23 -24.58 13.39 -27.68
CA ALA A 23 -24.78 11.94 -27.56
C ALA A 23 -23.47 11.14 -27.79
N GLU A 24 -22.64 11.57 -28.73
CA GLU A 24 -21.31 11.01 -28.97
C GLU A 24 -20.33 11.29 -27.82
N GLN A 25 -20.44 12.46 -27.18
CA GLN A 25 -19.66 12.79 -25.98
C GLN A 25 -20.11 12.02 -24.74
N ALA A 26 -21.43 11.82 -24.57
CA ALA A 26 -21.97 11.02 -23.46
C ALA A 26 -21.53 9.55 -23.54
N SER A 27 -21.59 8.95 -24.75
CA SER A 27 -21.16 7.56 -24.97
C SER A 27 -19.64 7.36 -24.80
N GLY A 28 -18.82 8.34 -25.18
CA GLY A 28 -17.38 8.32 -24.94
C GLY A 28 -16.99 8.41 -23.45
N GLN A 29 -17.81 9.10 -22.62
CA GLN A 29 -17.55 9.24 -21.18
C GLN A 29 -17.93 7.98 -20.38
N GLU A 30 -18.99 7.25 -20.75
CA GLU A 30 -19.39 6.01 -20.08
C GLU A 30 -18.41 4.84 -20.32
N GLN A 31 -17.72 4.80 -21.47
CA GLN A 31 -16.71 3.75 -21.74
C GLN A 31 -15.34 4.02 -21.11
N GLN A 32 -15.00 5.28 -20.81
CA GLN A 32 -13.73 5.63 -20.16
C GLN A 32 -13.80 5.60 -18.62
N GLN A 33 -15.01 5.45 -18.04
CA GLN A 33 -15.26 5.41 -16.59
C GLN A 33 -15.88 4.07 -16.16
N ARG A 34 -15.31 2.95 -16.58
CA ARG A 34 -15.37 1.77 -15.71
C ARG A 34 -14.12 1.88 -14.83
N PRO A 35 -14.23 2.23 -13.54
CA PRO A 35 -13.12 1.99 -12.64
C PRO A 35 -12.79 0.51 -12.82
N LEU A 36 -11.57 0.19 -13.27
CA LEU A 36 -11.03 -1.14 -13.04
C LEU A 36 -11.30 -1.37 -11.57
N ALA A 37 -12.18 -2.32 -11.24
CA ALA A 37 -12.54 -2.62 -9.87
C ALA A 37 -11.22 -2.70 -9.12
N ALA A 38 -10.95 -1.69 -8.28
CA ALA A 38 -9.73 -1.64 -7.52
C ALA A 38 -9.71 -2.97 -6.78
N ALA A 39 -8.75 -3.82 -7.13
CA ALA A 39 -8.54 -5.06 -6.41
C ALA A 39 -8.56 -4.69 -4.93
N PRO A 40 -9.31 -5.41 -4.08
CA PRO A 40 -9.36 -5.07 -2.67
C PRO A 40 -7.93 -5.04 -2.18
N ASP A 41 -7.44 -3.84 -1.85
CA ASP A 41 -6.19 -3.66 -1.13
C ASP A 41 -6.46 -4.33 0.21
N VAL A 42 -6.09 -5.61 0.31
CA VAL A 42 -6.16 -6.36 1.56
C VAL A 42 -5.04 -5.78 2.43
N HIS A 43 -5.29 -4.58 2.93
CA HIS A 43 -4.46 -3.93 3.91
C HIS A 43 -4.60 -4.78 5.18
N THR A 44 -3.77 -5.81 5.30
CA THR A 44 -3.70 -6.61 6.52
C THR A 44 -3.17 -5.69 7.61
N LYS A 45 -4.09 -5.24 8.46
CA LYS A 45 -3.77 -4.40 9.60
C LYS A 45 -2.67 -5.08 10.43
N PRO A 46 -1.61 -4.35 10.84
CA PRO A 46 -0.54 -4.95 11.63
C PRO A 46 -1.07 -5.50 12.96
N ILE A 47 -0.69 -6.74 13.27
CA ILE A 47 -1.01 -7.39 14.56
C ILE A 47 0.07 -7.02 15.57
N ARG A 48 -0.34 -6.51 16.74
CA ARG A 48 0.57 -6.17 17.83
C ARG A 48 0.90 -7.42 18.65
N SER A 49 2.20 -7.65 18.85
CA SER A 49 2.70 -8.60 19.84
C SER A 49 3.41 -7.83 20.96
N THR A 50 3.17 -8.23 22.21
CA THR A 50 3.80 -7.65 23.41
C THR A 50 4.69 -8.71 24.03
N VAL A 51 5.89 -8.31 24.48
CA VAL A 51 6.85 -9.18 25.16
C VAL A 51 7.32 -8.50 26.43
N ASP A 52 7.33 -9.25 27.52
CA ASP A 52 7.90 -8.81 28.78
C ASP A 52 9.39 -9.14 28.81
N LEU A 53 10.20 -8.13 29.07
CA LEU A 53 11.64 -8.25 29.23
C LEU A 53 12.00 -7.89 30.66
N SER A 54 12.99 -8.59 31.23
CA SER A 54 13.54 -8.15 32.51
C SER A 54 14.18 -6.76 32.35
N PRO A 55 14.27 -5.95 33.43
CA PRO A 55 14.93 -4.66 33.36
C PRO A 55 16.35 -4.71 32.80
N ASP A 56 17.10 -5.77 33.12
CA ASP A 56 18.46 -6.02 32.60
C ASP A 56 18.44 -6.32 31.09
N GLN A 57 17.55 -7.20 30.62
CA GLN A 57 17.40 -7.49 29.19
C GLN A 57 17.04 -6.24 28.39
N HIS A 58 16.10 -5.43 28.90
CA HIS A 58 15.70 -4.19 28.26
C HIS A 58 16.86 -3.18 28.18
N ALA A 59 17.64 -3.02 29.26
CA ALA A 59 18.80 -2.12 29.28
C ALA A 59 19.89 -2.56 28.29
N LYS A 60 20.22 -3.86 28.27
CA LYS A 60 21.20 -4.45 27.33
C LYS A 60 20.77 -4.26 25.88
N LEU A 61 19.50 -4.53 25.57
CA LEU A 61 18.96 -4.35 24.22
C LEU A 61 18.98 -2.88 23.79
N LYS A 62 18.62 -1.96 24.68
CA LYS A 62 18.66 -0.52 24.40
C LYS A 62 20.08 -0.03 24.11
N ALA A 63 21.07 -0.47 24.89
CA ALA A 63 22.47 -0.15 24.66
C ALA A 63 22.96 -0.68 23.31
N TRP A 64 22.63 -1.94 23.00
CA TRP A 64 22.96 -2.55 21.71
C TRP A 64 22.37 -1.77 20.52
N CYS A 65 21.10 -1.32 20.62
CA CYS A 65 20.48 -0.50 19.57
C CYS A 65 21.25 0.82 19.34
N GLY A 66 21.73 1.45 20.42
CA GLY A 66 22.56 2.65 20.31
C GLY A 66 23.87 2.39 19.57
N ASN A 67 24.56 1.32 19.91
CA ASN A 67 25.82 0.92 19.26
C ASN A 67 25.61 0.63 17.77
N VAL A 68 24.58 -0.15 17.44
CA VAL A 68 24.27 -0.49 16.04
C VAL A 68 23.86 0.73 15.25
N ALA A 69 23.11 1.68 15.82
CA ALA A 69 22.74 2.92 15.14
C ALA A 69 23.98 3.71 14.69
N VAL A 70 25.00 3.79 15.57
CA VAL A 70 26.30 4.39 15.24
C VAL A 70 27.00 3.59 14.14
N GLU A 71 27.04 2.27 14.26
CA GLU A 71 27.71 1.38 13.30
C GLU A 71 27.14 1.52 11.87
N ILE A 72 25.82 1.55 11.73
CA ILE A 72 25.15 1.63 10.42
C ILE A 72 24.85 3.07 9.97
N GLY A 73 25.35 4.08 10.69
CA GLY A 73 25.17 5.49 10.37
C GLY A 73 23.71 5.97 10.38
N ARG A 74 22.85 5.37 11.21
CA ARG A 74 21.44 5.77 11.36
C ARG A 74 21.23 6.62 12.61
N SER A 75 20.28 7.55 12.54
CA SER A 75 19.91 8.38 13.68
C SER A 75 19.43 7.58 14.89
N ARG A 76 18.74 6.45 14.64
CA ARG A 76 18.29 5.52 15.67
C ARG A 76 18.01 4.14 15.09
N VAL A 77 18.19 3.14 15.93
CA VAL A 77 17.64 1.79 15.76
C VAL A 77 16.65 1.58 16.92
N THR A 78 15.42 1.19 16.59
CA THR A 78 14.38 1.00 17.61
C THR A 78 14.27 -0.46 18.00
N THR A 79 13.92 -0.74 19.27
CA THR A 79 13.59 -2.11 19.72
C THR A 79 12.54 -2.76 18.81
N GLN A 80 11.56 -2.00 18.31
CA GLN A 80 10.54 -2.51 17.39
C GLN A 80 11.15 -2.99 16.06
N ASP A 81 12.09 -2.23 15.49
CA ASP A 81 12.75 -2.62 14.24
C ASP A 81 13.60 -3.87 14.44
N VAL A 82 14.26 -3.98 15.60
CA VAL A 82 15.01 -5.19 15.96
C VAL A 82 14.07 -6.38 16.06
N MET A 83 12.98 -6.29 16.83
CA MET A 83 12.03 -7.39 16.98
C MET A 83 11.43 -7.82 15.64
N ARG A 84 11.00 -6.87 14.80
CA ARG A 84 10.47 -7.15 13.46
C ARG A 84 11.51 -7.83 12.55
N THR A 85 12.76 -7.36 12.60
CA THR A 85 13.85 -7.96 11.81
C THR A 85 14.17 -9.37 12.30
N LEU A 86 14.20 -9.59 13.62
CA LEU A 86 14.42 -10.92 14.20
C LEU A 86 13.30 -11.89 13.85
N VAL A 87 12.05 -11.45 13.85
CA VAL A 87 10.91 -12.28 13.41
C VAL A 87 11.05 -12.64 11.92
N GLY A 88 11.36 -11.68 11.05
CA GLY A 88 11.59 -11.97 9.63
C GLY A 88 12.71 -13.01 9.44
N ARG A 89 13.87 -12.78 10.07
CA ARG A 89 14.99 -13.72 10.04
C ARG A 89 14.63 -15.10 10.57
N LEU A 90 13.86 -15.19 11.65
CA LEU A 90 13.43 -16.46 12.23
C LEU A 90 12.58 -17.28 11.24
N LEU A 91 11.76 -16.61 10.43
CA LEU A 91 10.85 -17.27 9.49
C LEU A 91 11.55 -17.59 8.15
N ASP A 92 12.59 -16.85 7.78
CA ASP A 92 13.30 -17.01 6.51
C ASP A 92 14.57 -17.89 6.61
N ASP A 93 15.17 -18.04 7.80
CA ASP A 93 16.41 -18.81 8.03
C ASP A 93 16.14 -20.10 8.83
N PRO A 94 16.13 -21.28 8.16
CA PRO A 94 15.89 -22.56 8.83
C PRO A 94 16.91 -22.90 9.91
N GLY A 95 18.17 -22.44 9.78
CA GLY A 95 19.22 -22.68 10.76
C GLY A 95 18.96 -21.89 12.04
N LEU A 96 18.56 -20.62 11.91
CA LEU A 96 18.12 -19.82 13.05
C LEU A 96 16.89 -20.42 13.73
N ALA A 97 15.90 -20.86 12.95
CA ALA A 97 14.71 -21.51 13.49
C ALA A 97 15.04 -22.77 14.32
N GLN A 98 15.94 -23.62 13.82
CA GLN A 98 16.39 -24.81 14.56
C GLN A 98 17.13 -24.45 15.86
N ASN A 99 17.96 -23.41 15.84
CA ASN A 99 18.64 -22.94 17.04
C ASN A 99 17.63 -22.45 18.09
N VAL A 100 16.65 -21.64 17.69
CA VAL A 100 15.59 -21.18 18.60
C VAL A 100 14.76 -22.34 19.14
N ILE A 101 14.41 -23.33 18.32
CA ILE A 101 13.70 -24.54 18.77
C ILE A 101 14.53 -25.30 19.82
N ARG A 102 15.85 -25.43 19.62
CA ARG A 102 16.74 -26.09 20.59
C ARG A 102 16.75 -25.34 21.92
N ASP A 103 16.91 -24.02 21.88
CA ASP A 103 16.99 -23.21 23.09
C ASP A 103 15.65 -23.22 23.87
N LEU A 104 14.52 -23.19 23.16
CA LEU A 104 13.18 -23.33 23.75
C LEU A 104 12.99 -24.68 24.46
N ARG A 105 13.60 -25.77 23.97
CA ARG A 105 13.54 -27.08 24.64
C ARG A 105 14.33 -27.14 25.94
N GLN A 106 15.28 -26.22 26.15
CA GLN A 106 16.11 -26.14 27.35
C GLN A 106 15.55 -25.18 28.41
N LEU A 107 14.52 -24.40 28.05
CA LEU A 107 13.83 -23.48 28.94
C LEU A 107 12.75 -24.14 29.82
N GLY A 108 12.43 -25.42 29.56
CA GLY A 108 11.57 -26.27 30.39
C GLY A 108 12.37 -27.27 31.19
#